data_AF-A0A959AE01-F1
#
_entry.id   AF-A0A959AE01-F1
#
_cell.length_a   1.000
_cell.length_b   1.000
_cell.length_c   1.000
_cell.angle_alpha   90.00
_cell.angle_beta   90.00
_cell.angle_gamma   90.00
#
_symmetry.space_group_name_H-M   'P 1'
#
loop_
_entity.id
_entity.type
_entity.pdbx_description
1 polymer ?
#
loop_
_entity_poly.entity_id
_entity_poly.type
_entity_poly.pdbx_seq_one_letter_code
_entity_poly.pdbx_strand_id
1 'polypeptide(L)'
;MKPETPNNKNQEELITEQGKLIEELQKRCETAEKRASSFESNWSVLFDQNKTLREENQKIQQGYESLRVQKGGFGFRMLMISGFGGFFTALVLCFVYLKLKPKPNYVATFQEFRREYLFDYELQLSQGDFSAVESSLMQNSQNPSYAPIKDEIHFTRKLLGAAKRYCQEEQHK
;
A
#
# COMPACT_ATOMS: atom_id res chain seq x y z
N MET A 1 -74.90 96.31 -0.32
CA MET A 1 -73.85 95.28 -0.20
C MET A 1 -73.41 94.92 -1.61
N LYS A 2 -72.23 95.39 -2.04
CA LYS A 2 -71.63 94.98 -3.32
C LYS A 2 -70.81 93.70 -3.08
N PRO A 3 -70.85 92.73 -4.00
CA PRO A 3 -70.14 91.47 -3.85
C PRO A 3 -68.64 91.73 -4.01
N GLU A 4 -67.84 91.31 -3.02
CA GLU A 4 -66.39 91.25 -3.15
C GLU A 4 -66.05 90.13 -4.14
N THR A 5 -65.53 90.53 -5.29
CA THR A 5 -64.94 89.66 -6.31
C THR A 5 -63.89 88.72 -5.70
N PRO A 6 -63.85 87.44 -6.11
CA PRO A 6 -62.96 86.44 -5.53
C PRO A 6 -61.50 86.76 -5.86
N ASN A 7 -60.63 86.55 -4.87
CA ASN A 7 -59.20 86.81 -4.92
C ASN A 7 -58.49 85.83 -5.89
N ASN A 8 -58.58 86.12 -7.18
CA ASN A 8 -58.15 85.26 -8.30
C ASN A 8 -56.64 84.97 -8.29
N LYS A 9 -55.82 85.88 -7.74
CA LYS A 9 -54.36 85.75 -7.69
C LYS A 9 -53.88 84.65 -6.73
N ASN A 10 -54.55 84.48 -5.60
CA ASN A 10 -54.20 83.43 -4.63
C ASN A 10 -54.59 82.03 -5.13
N GLN A 11 -55.61 81.91 -5.97
CA GLN A 11 -55.98 80.63 -6.59
C GLN A 11 -55.01 80.23 -7.70
N GLU A 12 -54.55 81.18 -8.51
CA GLU A 12 -53.56 80.93 -9.57
C GLU A 12 -52.21 80.46 -9.00
N GLU A 13 -51.69 81.11 -7.95
CA GLU A 13 -50.44 80.68 -7.29
C GLU A 13 -50.55 79.26 -6.72
N LEU A 14 -51.65 78.93 -6.06
CA LEU A 14 -51.88 77.61 -5.47
C LEU A 14 -52.01 76.49 -6.53
N ILE A 15 -52.60 76.80 -7.69
CA ILE A 15 -52.67 75.88 -8.83
C ILE A 15 -51.27 75.66 -9.43
N THR A 16 -50.43 76.70 -9.51
CA THR A 16 -49.04 76.54 -10.00
C THR A 16 -48.17 75.74 -9.04
N GLU A 17 -48.33 75.89 -7.71
CA GLU A 17 -47.62 75.09 -6.72
C GLU A 17 -48.07 73.63 -6.74
N GLN A 18 -49.38 73.36 -6.86
CA GLN A 18 -49.88 72.00 -7.03
C GLN A 18 -49.38 71.37 -8.33
N GLY A 19 -49.30 72.12 -9.43
CA GLY A 19 -48.73 71.64 -10.69
C GLY A 19 -47.27 71.20 -10.55
N LYS A 20 -46.44 72.00 -9.84
CA LYS A 20 -45.05 71.66 -9.56
C LYS A 20 -44.91 70.41 -8.68
N LEU A 21 -45.78 70.26 -7.66
CA LEU A 21 -45.81 69.08 -6.80
C LEU A 21 -46.20 67.81 -7.57
N ILE A 22 -47.18 67.91 -8.47
CA ILE A 22 -47.60 66.78 -9.32
C ILE A 22 -46.45 66.39 -10.26
N GLU A 23 -45.77 67.36 -10.86
CA GLU A 23 -44.63 67.10 -11.76
C GLU A 23 -43.44 66.48 -11.00
N GLU A 24 -43.17 66.93 -9.77
CA GLU A 24 -42.14 66.34 -8.91
C GLU A 24 -42.51 64.90 -8.50
N LEU A 25 -43.76 64.66 -8.12
CA LEU A 25 -44.27 63.33 -7.79
C LEU A 25 -44.19 62.38 -8.99
N GLN A 26 -44.50 62.86 -10.19
CA GLN A 26 -44.40 62.08 -11.41
C GLN A 26 -42.95 61.70 -11.72
N LYS A 27 -42.00 62.64 -11.61
CA LYS A 27 -40.55 62.35 -11.73
C LYS A 27 -40.07 61.36 -10.66
N ARG A 28 -40.57 61.46 -9.43
CA ARG A 28 -40.25 60.50 -8.36
C ARG A 28 -40.82 59.11 -8.65
N CYS A 29 -42.02 59.01 -9.21
CA CYS A 29 -42.60 57.73 -9.61
C CYS A 29 -41.81 57.10 -10.76
N GLU A 30 -41.49 57.86 -11.81
CA GLU A 30 -40.69 57.35 -12.93
C GLU A 30 -39.29 56.90 -12.51
N THR A 31 -38.64 57.63 -11.60
CA THR A 31 -37.33 57.22 -11.06
C THR A 31 -37.43 56.00 -10.14
N ALA A 32 -38.51 55.86 -9.38
CA ALA A 32 -38.78 54.67 -8.58
C ALA A 32 -39.02 53.44 -9.47
N GLU A 33 -39.78 53.57 -10.56
CA GLU A 33 -40.07 52.50 -11.51
C GLU A 33 -38.82 52.05 -12.28
N LYS A 34 -37.97 53.00 -12.69
CA LYS A 34 -36.65 52.70 -13.27
C LYS A 34 -35.73 51.96 -12.29
N ARG A 35 -35.76 52.33 -11.02
CA ARG A 35 -35.00 51.60 -9.98
C ARG A 35 -35.57 50.21 -9.76
N ALA A 36 -36.88 50.05 -9.68
CA ALA A 36 -37.53 48.76 -9.48
C ALA A 36 -37.18 47.78 -10.61
N SER A 37 -37.30 48.21 -11.86
CA SER A 37 -36.92 47.39 -13.03
C SER A 37 -35.42 47.06 -13.06
N SER A 38 -34.54 48.00 -12.66
CA SER A 38 -33.11 47.71 -12.51
C SER A 38 -32.82 46.74 -11.37
N PHE A 39 -33.56 46.79 -10.26
CA PHE A 39 -33.38 45.85 -9.16
C PHE A 39 -33.83 44.45 -9.56
N GLU A 40 -34.93 44.33 -10.30
CA GLU A 40 -35.44 43.05 -10.79
C GLU A 40 -34.43 42.37 -11.73
N SER A 41 -33.85 43.13 -12.67
CA SER A 41 -32.82 42.59 -13.58
C SER A 41 -31.52 42.25 -12.86
N ASN A 42 -31.09 43.06 -11.90
CA ASN A 42 -29.89 42.74 -11.10
C ASN A 42 -30.12 41.51 -10.20
N TRP A 43 -31.32 41.35 -9.67
CA TRP A 43 -31.67 40.23 -8.81
C TRP A 43 -31.69 38.92 -9.58
N SER A 44 -32.23 38.90 -10.82
CA SER A 44 -32.21 37.69 -11.65
C SER A 44 -30.78 37.26 -12.00
N VAL A 45 -29.91 38.20 -12.36
CA VAL A 45 -28.48 37.93 -12.63
C VAL A 45 -27.79 37.35 -11.38
N LEU A 46 -28.02 37.95 -10.21
CA LEU A 46 -27.45 37.45 -8.95
C LEU A 46 -27.98 36.07 -8.58
N PHE A 47 -29.25 35.80 -8.87
CA PHE A 47 -29.87 34.50 -8.62
C PHE A 47 -29.24 33.42 -9.50
N ASP A 48 -29.05 33.70 -10.79
CA ASP A 48 -28.42 32.76 -11.73
C ASP A 48 -26.96 32.51 -11.35
N GLN A 49 -26.21 33.54 -10.97
CA GLN A 49 -24.83 33.39 -10.47
C GLN A 49 -24.76 32.56 -9.19
N ASN A 50 -25.70 32.74 -8.25
CA ASN A 50 -25.73 31.92 -7.04
C ASN A 50 -26.05 30.46 -7.37
N LYS A 51 -26.91 30.22 -8.35
CA LYS A 51 -27.25 28.88 -8.80
C LYS A 51 -26.02 28.17 -9.39
N THR A 52 -25.28 28.83 -10.29
CA THR A 52 -24.06 28.25 -10.88
C THR A 52 -23.01 27.97 -9.82
N LEU A 53 -22.78 28.90 -8.89
CA LEU A 53 -21.84 28.71 -7.78
C LEU A 53 -22.21 27.52 -6.88
N ARG A 54 -23.50 27.28 -6.64
CA ARG A 54 -23.96 26.11 -5.87
C ARG A 54 -23.67 24.81 -6.62
N GLU A 55 -23.95 24.76 -7.91
CA GLU A 55 -23.67 23.59 -8.75
C GLU A 55 -22.17 23.28 -8.82
N GLU A 56 -21.33 24.31 -8.94
CA GLU A 56 -19.87 24.17 -8.93
C GLU A 56 -19.36 23.67 -7.57
N ASN A 57 -19.85 24.23 -6.47
CA ASN A 57 -19.49 23.75 -5.12
C ASN A 57 -19.86 22.28 -4.92
N GLN A 58 -21.04 21.86 -5.39
CA GLN A 58 -21.46 20.45 -5.31
C GLN A 58 -20.52 19.55 -6.11
N LYS A 59 -20.13 19.95 -7.33
CA LYS A 59 -19.16 19.20 -8.14
C LYS A 59 -17.79 19.10 -7.45
N ILE A 60 -17.31 20.19 -6.86
CA ILE A 60 -16.03 20.20 -6.13
C ILE A 60 -16.11 19.27 -4.93
N GLN A 61 -17.21 19.29 -4.18
CA GLN A 61 -17.41 18.41 -3.02
C GLN A 61 -17.45 16.93 -3.43
N GLN A 62 -18.15 16.59 -4.51
CA GLN A 62 -18.14 15.23 -5.07
C GLN A 62 -16.73 14.82 -5.53
N GLY A 63 -16.00 15.74 -6.18
CA GLY A 63 -14.60 15.54 -6.53
C GLY A 63 -13.75 15.24 -5.31
N TYR A 64 -13.85 16.07 -4.26
CA TYR A 64 -13.13 15.88 -3.01
C TYR A 64 -13.46 14.54 -2.34
N GLU A 65 -14.73 14.14 -2.27
CA GLU A 65 -15.13 12.86 -1.72
C GLU A 65 -14.59 11.68 -2.54
N SER A 66 -14.61 11.78 -3.86
CA SER A 66 -14.02 10.75 -4.74
C SER A 66 -12.51 10.63 -4.53
N LEU A 67 -11.79 11.77 -4.44
CA LEU A 67 -10.36 11.80 -4.14
C LEU A 67 -10.07 11.29 -2.73
N ARG A 68 -10.93 11.58 -1.75
CA ARG A 68 -10.81 11.08 -0.38
C ARG A 68 -10.98 9.57 -0.32
N VAL A 69 -11.93 8.99 -1.06
CA VAL A 69 -12.09 7.53 -1.16
C VAL A 69 -10.88 6.91 -1.85
N GLN A 70 -10.37 7.55 -2.90
CA GLN A 70 -9.21 7.05 -3.64
C GLN A 70 -7.91 7.11 -2.81
N LYS A 71 -7.68 8.21 -2.08
CA LYS A 71 -6.51 8.39 -1.20
C LYS A 71 -6.64 7.59 0.11
N GLY A 72 -7.83 7.56 0.71
CA GLY A 72 -8.12 6.79 1.93
C GLY A 72 -8.06 5.28 1.70
N GLY A 73 -8.45 4.81 0.52
CA GLY A 73 -8.32 3.41 0.12
C GLY A 73 -6.88 2.98 -0.22
N PHE A 74 -5.99 3.93 -0.54
CA PHE A 74 -4.61 3.62 -0.89
C PHE A 74 -3.83 3.03 0.29
N GLY A 75 -3.99 3.61 1.50
CA GLY A 75 -3.32 3.11 2.70
C GLY A 75 -3.71 1.68 3.06
N PHE A 76 -5.00 1.35 3.00
CA PHE A 76 -5.48 -0.01 3.28
C PHE A 76 -5.05 -1.01 2.21
N ARG A 77 -5.09 -0.63 0.91
CA ARG A 77 -4.61 -1.50 -0.18
C ARG A 77 -3.10 -1.75 -0.08
N MET A 78 -2.31 -0.73 0.26
CA MET A 78 -0.86 -0.85 0.45
C MET A 78 -0.53 -1.71 1.67
N LEU A 79 -1.27 -1.55 2.77
CA LEU A 79 -1.15 -2.38 3.97
C LEU A 79 -1.48 -3.84 3.66
N MET A 80 -2.56 -4.10 2.93
CA MET A 80 -2.95 -5.45 2.52
C MET A 80 -1.87 -6.10 1.64
N ILE A 81 -1.36 -5.40 0.63
CA ILE A 81 -0.28 -5.92 -0.23
C ILE A 81 0.98 -6.24 0.58
N SER A 82 1.37 -5.35 1.50
CA SER A 82 2.53 -5.56 2.38
C SER A 82 2.31 -6.76 3.33
N GLY A 83 1.12 -6.87 3.93
CA GLY A 83 0.76 -7.96 4.83
C GLY A 83 0.75 -9.32 4.15
N PHE A 84 0.15 -9.41 2.95
CA PHE A 84 0.14 -10.65 2.17
C PHE A 84 1.56 -11.02 1.71
N GLY A 85 2.37 -10.06 1.25
CA GLY A 85 3.76 -10.32 0.87
C GLY A 85 4.59 -10.91 2.00
N GLY A 86 4.46 -10.34 3.21
CA GLY A 86 5.11 -10.88 4.41
C GLY A 86 4.62 -12.29 4.78
N PHE A 87 3.32 -12.54 4.68
CA PHE A 87 2.75 -13.85 4.98
C PHE A 87 3.21 -14.93 4.00
N PHE A 88 3.22 -14.65 2.70
CA PHE A 88 3.69 -15.60 1.69
C PHE A 88 5.17 -15.93 1.84
N THR A 89 6.01 -14.93 2.09
CA THR A 89 7.45 -15.16 2.33
C THR A 89 7.68 -15.98 3.60
N ALA A 90 6.95 -15.71 4.69
CA ALA A 90 7.02 -16.50 5.91
C ALA A 90 6.59 -17.97 5.70
N LEU A 91 5.52 -18.21 4.91
CA LEU A 91 5.09 -19.56 4.56
C LEU A 91 6.14 -20.32 3.75
N VAL A 92 6.76 -19.66 2.76
CA VAL A 92 7.84 -20.27 1.96
C VAL A 92 9.03 -20.61 2.84
N LEU A 93 9.46 -19.69 3.71
CA LEU A 93 10.54 -19.95 4.67
C LEU A 93 10.21 -21.10 5.63
N CYS A 94 8.97 -21.17 6.13
CA CYS A 94 8.52 -22.25 7.00
C CYS A 94 8.54 -23.60 6.27
N PHE A 95 8.10 -23.64 5.02
CA PHE A 95 8.14 -24.84 4.19
C PHE A 95 9.57 -25.33 3.93
N VAL A 96 10.47 -24.40 3.58
CA VAL A 96 11.90 -24.69 3.40
C VAL A 96 12.50 -25.23 4.69
N TYR A 97 12.22 -24.57 5.83
CA TYR A 97 12.71 -25.02 7.15
C TYR A 97 12.22 -26.42 7.50
N LEU A 98 10.95 -26.74 7.27
CA LEU A 98 10.40 -28.08 7.49
C LEU A 98 11.00 -29.12 6.54
N LYS A 99 11.32 -28.75 5.30
CA LYS A 99 12.00 -29.63 4.34
C LYS A 99 13.47 -29.87 4.65
N LEU A 100 14.16 -28.88 5.24
CA LEU A 100 15.56 -29.02 5.65
C LEU A 100 15.74 -29.76 6.98
N LYS A 101 14.68 -29.92 7.78
CA LYS A 101 14.79 -30.65 9.05
C LYS A 101 15.21 -32.11 8.76
N PRO A 102 16.39 -32.55 9.20
CA PRO A 102 16.85 -33.91 8.95
C PRO A 102 15.86 -34.88 9.60
N LYS A 103 15.50 -35.94 8.86
CA LYS A 103 14.58 -36.97 9.36
C LYS A 103 15.16 -37.53 10.67
N PRO A 104 14.35 -37.74 11.71
CA PRO A 104 14.84 -38.19 13.02
C PRO A 104 15.63 -39.51 12.93
N ASN A 105 15.23 -40.38 11.99
CA ASN A 105 15.89 -41.66 11.74
C ASN A 105 17.33 -41.48 11.25
N TYR A 106 17.61 -40.46 10.43
CA TYR A 106 18.96 -40.21 9.90
C TYR A 106 19.91 -39.77 11.03
N VAL A 107 19.47 -38.86 11.91
CA VAL A 107 20.31 -38.36 13.02
C VAL A 107 20.65 -39.49 13.98
N ALA A 108 19.68 -40.34 14.32
CA ALA A 108 19.90 -41.49 15.18
C ALA A 108 20.87 -42.50 14.56
N THR A 109 20.66 -42.88 13.29
CA THR A 109 21.55 -43.83 12.60
C THR A 109 22.96 -43.28 12.40
N PHE A 110 23.10 -41.97 12.19
CA PHE A 110 24.40 -41.32 12.03
C PHE A 110 25.18 -41.27 13.36
N GLN A 111 24.49 -41.01 14.47
CA GLN A 111 25.11 -41.03 15.80
C GLN A 111 25.55 -42.43 16.20
N GLU A 112 24.73 -43.44 15.91
CA GLU A 112 25.06 -44.85 16.14
C GLU A 112 26.28 -45.27 15.32
N PHE A 113 26.28 -44.97 14.01
CA PHE A 113 27.40 -45.23 13.12
C PHE A 113 28.69 -44.54 13.57
N ARG A 114 28.62 -43.26 13.99
CA ARG A 114 29.78 -42.55 14.54
C ARG A 114 30.29 -43.16 15.83
N ARG A 115 29.41 -43.58 16.73
CA ARG A 115 29.84 -44.19 17.99
C ARG A 115 30.55 -45.52 17.75
N GLU A 116 30.09 -46.29 16.78
CA GLU A 116 30.58 -47.63 16.52
C GLU A 116 31.88 -47.65 15.70
N TYR A 117 32.00 -46.83 14.65
CA TYR A 117 33.12 -46.96 13.69
C TYR A 117 34.12 -45.80 13.70
N LEU A 118 33.82 -44.65 14.32
CA LEU A 118 34.69 -43.47 14.24
C LEU A 118 36.07 -43.73 14.87
N PHE A 119 36.10 -44.34 16.06
CA PHE A 119 37.36 -44.62 16.76
C PHE A 119 38.22 -45.64 16.01
N ASP A 120 37.61 -46.69 15.47
CA ASP A 120 38.32 -47.71 14.69
C ASP A 120 38.90 -47.12 13.40
N TYR A 121 38.17 -46.23 12.74
CA TYR A 121 38.66 -45.52 11.56
C TYR A 121 39.79 -44.56 11.89
N GLU A 122 39.68 -43.77 12.97
CA GLU A 122 40.76 -42.88 13.41
C GLU A 122 42.04 -43.67 13.74
N LEU A 123 41.90 -44.82 14.41
CA LEU A 123 43.02 -45.69 14.72
C LEU A 123 43.68 -46.25 13.45
N GLN A 124 42.90 -46.81 12.53
CA GLN A 124 43.42 -47.36 11.26
C GLN A 124 44.07 -46.28 10.38
N LEU A 125 43.51 -45.07 10.36
CA LEU A 125 44.12 -43.94 9.65
C LEU A 125 45.45 -43.53 10.29
N SER A 126 45.54 -43.54 11.62
CA SER A 126 46.81 -43.23 12.31
C SER A 126 47.91 -44.26 12.04
N GLN A 127 47.54 -45.50 11.74
CA GLN A 127 48.45 -46.59 11.37
C GLN A 127 48.80 -46.57 9.87
N GLY A 128 48.16 -45.71 9.07
CA GLY A 128 48.37 -45.62 7.62
C GLY A 128 47.58 -46.65 6.80
N ASP A 129 46.69 -47.42 7.43
CA ASP A 129 45.93 -48.50 6.81
C ASP A 129 44.62 -48.00 6.16
N PHE A 130 44.77 -47.16 5.12
CA PHE A 130 43.65 -46.57 4.38
C PHE A 130 42.76 -47.62 3.67
N SER A 131 43.32 -48.78 3.31
CA SER A 131 42.58 -49.87 2.65
C SER A 131 41.58 -50.54 3.59
N ALA A 132 41.93 -50.72 4.87
CA ALA A 132 41.06 -51.34 5.86
C ALA A 132 39.80 -50.48 6.10
N VAL A 133 39.98 -49.16 6.19
CA VAL A 133 38.88 -48.20 6.34
C VAL A 133 37.98 -48.18 5.10
N GLU A 134 38.56 -48.20 3.89
CA GLU A 134 37.78 -48.23 2.65
C GLU A 134 36.93 -49.50 2.52
N SER A 135 37.48 -50.66 2.88
CA SER A 135 36.76 -51.94 2.88
C SER A 135 35.63 -51.98 3.91
N SER A 136 35.87 -51.45 5.12
CA SER A 136 34.84 -51.35 6.16
C SER A 136 33.70 -50.40 5.75
N LEU A 137 34.03 -49.24 5.15
CA LEU A 137 33.02 -48.31 4.62
C LEU A 137 32.20 -48.93 3.47
N MET A 138 32.84 -49.73 2.61
CA MET A 138 32.14 -50.50 1.57
C MET A 138 31.14 -51.48 2.17
N GLN A 139 31.56 -52.27 3.16
CA GLN A 139 30.68 -53.22 3.85
C GLN A 139 29.52 -52.52 4.55
N ASN A 140 29.80 -51.42 5.25
CA ASN A 140 28.78 -50.64 5.95
C ASN A 140 27.80 -49.95 5.00
N SER A 141 28.22 -49.59 3.78
CA SER A 141 27.33 -49.04 2.75
C SER A 141 26.30 -50.02 2.20
N GLN A 142 26.55 -51.33 2.36
CA GLN A 142 25.65 -52.41 1.93
C GLN A 142 24.67 -52.81 3.04
N ASN A 143 24.90 -52.37 4.28
CA ASN A 143 24.06 -52.72 5.42
C ASN A 143 22.73 -51.96 5.40
N PRO A 144 21.57 -52.62 5.46
CA PRO A 144 20.26 -51.96 5.36
C PRO A 144 19.99 -51.00 6.53
N SER A 145 20.61 -51.23 7.69
CA SER A 145 20.52 -50.36 8.87
C SER A 145 21.09 -48.95 8.63
N TYR A 146 22.05 -48.80 7.71
CA TYR A 146 22.70 -47.53 7.40
C TYR A 146 22.21 -46.91 6.08
N ALA A 147 21.11 -47.41 5.51
CA ALA A 147 20.50 -46.85 4.30
C ALA A 147 20.25 -45.32 4.36
N PRO A 148 19.84 -44.71 5.49
CA PRO A 148 19.64 -43.27 5.58
C PRO A 148 20.92 -42.43 5.42
N ILE A 149 22.09 -42.98 5.78
CA ILE A 149 23.38 -42.28 5.81
C ILE A 149 24.30 -42.70 4.64
N LYS A 150 23.77 -43.46 3.67
CA LYS A 150 24.54 -44.03 2.56
C LYS A 150 25.32 -42.98 1.76
N ASP A 151 24.70 -41.83 1.51
CA ASP A 151 25.33 -40.74 0.74
C ASP A 151 26.54 -40.16 1.48
N GLU A 152 26.51 -40.16 2.81
CA GLU A 152 27.60 -39.67 3.65
C GLU A 152 28.74 -40.69 3.75
N ILE A 153 28.42 -41.97 3.91
CA ILE A 153 29.41 -43.06 3.85
C ILE A 153 30.16 -43.01 2.51
N HIS A 154 29.43 -42.78 1.41
CA HIS A 154 30.01 -42.62 0.09
C HIS A 154 30.85 -41.34 -0.05
N PHE A 155 30.41 -40.23 0.53
CA PHE A 155 31.18 -38.98 0.56
C PHE A 155 32.50 -39.14 1.34
N THR A 156 32.44 -39.74 2.54
CA THR A 156 33.61 -40.04 3.38
C THR A 156 34.60 -40.93 2.65
N ARG A 157 34.12 -41.93 1.91
CA ARG A 157 34.98 -42.77 1.05
C ARG A 157 35.70 -41.95 -0.03
N LYS A 158 35.01 -41.03 -0.71
CA LYS A 158 35.63 -40.16 -1.70
C LYS A 158 36.71 -39.25 -1.09
N LEU A 159 36.44 -38.71 0.10
CA LEU A 159 37.42 -37.94 0.86
C LEU A 159 38.66 -38.77 1.21
N LEU A 160 38.47 -39.99 1.70
CA LEU A 160 39.57 -40.91 1.99
C LEU A 160 40.38 -41.28 0.75
N GLY A 161 39.71 -41.52 -0.38
CA GLY A 161 40.38 -41.77 -1.66
C GLY A 161 41.22 -40.57 -2.13
N ALA A 162 40.76 -39.34 -1.90
CA ALA A 162 41.52 -38.14 -2.19
C ALA A 162 42.71 -37.96 -1.22
N ALA A 163 42.50 -38.18 0.08
CA ALA A 163 43.53 -38.11 1.10
C ALA A 163 44.66 -39.13 0.86
N LYS A 164 44.30 -40.37 0.49
CA LYS A 164 45.27 -41.42 0.14
C LYS A 164 46.18 -41.00 -1.03
N ARG A 165 45.61 -40.40 -2.08
CA ARG A 165 46.39 -39.91 -3.23
C ARG A 165 47.37 -38.82 -2.82
N TYR A 166 46.93 -37.88 -1.98
CA TYR A 166 47.77 -36.79 -1.49
C TYR A 166 48.94 -37.31 -0.64
N CYS A 167 48.71 -38.24 0.30
CA CYS A 167 49.79 -38.82 1.10
C CYS A 167 50.80 -39.64 0.28
N GLN A 168 50.36 -40.28 -0.82
CA GLN A 168 51.26 -41.01 -1.72
C GLN A 168 52.11 -40.06 -2.58
N GLU A 169 51.56 -38.91 -2.99
CA GLU A 169 52.30 -37.88 -3.74
C GLU A 169 53.36 -37.17 -2.89
N GLU A 170 53.12 -36.98 -1.58
CA GLU A 170 54.11 -36.42 -0.66
C GLU A 170 55.26 -37.38 -0.34
N GLN A 171 55.05 -38.71 -0.36
CA GLN A 171 56.10 -39.70 -0.12
C GLN A 171 57.05 -39.91 -1.32
N HIS A 172 56.68 -39.43 -2.50
CA HIS A 172 57.47 -39.52 -3.74
C HIS A 172 58.20 -38.21 -4.12
N LYS A 173 58.14 -37.19 -3.25
CA LYS A 173 58.97 -35.98 -3.32
C LYS A 173 60.14 -36.08 -2.37
#